data_AF-A0A355D5U5-F1
#
_entry.id   AF-A0A355D5U5-F1
#
_cell.length_a   1.000
_cell.length_b   1.000
_cell.length_c   1.000
_cell.angle_alpha   90.00
_cell.angle_beta   90.00
_cell.angle_gamma   90.00
#
_symmetry.space_group_name_H-M   'P 1'
#
loop_
_entity.id
_entity.type
_entity.pdbx_description
1 polymer ?
#
loop_
_entity_poly.entity_id
_entity_poly.type
_entity_poly.pdbx_seq_one_letter_code
_entity_poly.pdbx_strand_id
1 'polypeptide(L)'
;EEASLHCDERVWRFPTFDEYKEKIKTGNADLVNSTGPVGAGAITAGLFIGEFVEDKPWLHLDIAATAFTSQTPNREYFSKGATGVGSRLLYEIAKKY
;
A
#
# COMPACT_ATOMS: atom_id res chain seq x y z
N GLU A 1 9.49 -2.60 -7.36
CA GLU A 1 10.71 -2.15 -6.66
C GLU A 1 11.69 -1.43 -7.60
N GLU A 2 11.98 -1.96 -8.79
CA GLU A 2 12.87 -1.29 -9.75
C GLU A 2 12.40 0.14 -10.13
N ALA A 3 11.13 0.32 -10.50
CA ALA A 3 10.55 1.64 -10.80
C ALA A 3 10.68 2.63 -9.62
N SER A 4 10.57 2.13 -8.39
CA SER A 4 10.70 2.91 -7.16
C SER A 4 12.13 3.45 -6.97
N LEU A 5 13.15 2.64 -7.31
CA LEU A 5 14.54 3.09 -7.32
C LEU A 5 14.79 4.13 -8.41
N HIS A 6 14.16 3.97 -9.58
CA HIS A 6 14.31 4.89 -10.70
C HIS A 6 13.71 6.27 -10.43
N CYS A 7 12.52 6.35 -9.82
CA CYS A 7 11.83 7.62 -9.54
C CYS A 7 12.08 8.19 -8.13
N ASP A 8 12.94 7.56 -7.34
CA ASP A 8 13.22 7.92 -5.94
C ASP A 8 11.94 7.98 -5.06
N GLU A 9 10.96 7.11 -5.32
CA GLU A 9 9.79 6.86 -4.47
C GLU A 9 9.90 5.48 -3.86
N ARG A 10 10.66 5.38 -2.77
CA ARG A 10 10.95 4.12 -2.10
C ARG A 10 9.67 3.41 -1.68
N VAL A 11 9.59 2.12 -1.99
CA VAL A 11 8.53 1.22 -1.53
C VAL A 11 9.11 0.17 -0.60
N TRP A 12 8.26 -0.36 0.28
CA TRP A 12 8.60 -1.50 1.12
C TRP A 12 7.54 -2.56 0.95
N ARG A 13 7.94 -3.76 0.50
CA ARG A 13 7.00 -4.86 0.31
C ARG A 13 6.58 -5.42 1.66
N PHE A 14 5.28 -5.44 1.92
CA PHE A 14 4.72 -6.05 3.12
C PHE A 14 4.56 -7.56 2.96
N PRO A 15 4.64 -8.34 4.06
CA PRO A 15 4.41 -9.77 4.00
C PRO A 15 2.95 -10.06 3.65
N THR A 16 2.71 -11.14 2.89
CA THR A 16 1.39 -11.58 2.42
C THR A 16 1.12 -13.04 2.80
N PHE A 17 1.71 -13.47 3.93
CA PHE A 17 1.59 -14.84 4.44
C PHE A 17 0.14 -15.18 4.79
N ASP A 18 -0.23 -16.45 4.65
CA ASP A 18 -1.62 -16.91 4.85
C ASP A 18 -2.12 -16.67 6.28
N GLU A 19 -1.25 -16.63 7.28
CA GLU A 19 -1.58 -16.24 8.67
C GLU A 19 -2.19 -14.85 8.80
N TYR A 20 -1.92 -13.92 7.87
CA TYR A 20 -2.57 -12.62 7.83
C TYR A 20 -3.94 -12.67 7.14
N LYS A 21 -4.15 -13.57 6.18
CA LYS A 21 -5.45 -13.78 5.52
C LYS A 21 -6.46 -14.41 6.47
N GLU A 22 -6.03 -15.33 7.33
CA GLU A 22 -6.94 -15.89 8.34
C GLU A 22 -7.50 -14.82 9.29
N LYS A 23 -6.79 -13.70 9.48
CA LYS A 23 -7.26 -12.60 10.35
C LYS A 23 -8.46 -11.84 9.78
N ILE A 24 -8.68 -11.88 8.47
CA ILE A 24 -9.82 -11.20 7.83
C ILE A 24 -11.05 -12.10 7.68
N LYS A 25 -11.01 -13.34 8.19
CA LYS A 25 -12.16 -14.24 8.23
C LYS A 25 -12.99 -14.05 9.50
N THR A 26 -14.28 -14.36 9.42
CA THR A 26 -15.21 -14.30 10.55
C THR A 26 -16.29 -15.37 10.43
N GLY A 27 -16.95 -15.71 11.54
CA GLY A 27 -18.07 -16.67 11.52
C GLY A 27 -19.40 -16.06 11.09
N ASN A 28 -19.49 -14.73 10.96
CA ASN A 28 -20.75 -14.01 10.72
C ASN A 28 -20.92 -13.54 9.27
N ALA A 29 -19.89 -13.63 8.44
CA ALA A 29 -19.82 -13.17 7.06
C ALA A 29 -18.58 -13.78 6.38
N ASP A 30 -18.44 -13.61 5.06
CA ASP A 30 -17.27 -14.09 4.33
C ASP A 30 -15.97 -13.43 4.81
N LEU A 31 -16.03 -12.11 5.08
CA LEU A 31 -14.88 -11.31 5.49
C LEU A 31 -15.25 -10.30 6.59
N VAL A 32 -14.25 -9.89 7.39
CA VAL A 32 -14.32 -8.74 8.31
C VAL A 32 -13.45 -7.59 7.79
N ASN A 33 -13.99 -6.37 7.79
CA ASN A 33 -13.30 -5.19 7.26
C ASN A 33 -12.29 -4.56 8.23
N SER A 34 -12.24 -5.03 9.48
CA SER A 34 -11.29 -4.58 10.49
C SER A 34 -10.97 -5.71 11.44
N THR A 35 -9.68 -6.00 11.58
CA THR A 35 -9.17 -7.03 12.49
C THR A 35 -9.00 -6.49 13.93
N GLY A 36 -9.41 -5.25 14.18
CA GLY A 36 -9.34 -4.61 15.50
C GLY A 36 -7.91 -4.57 16.08
N PRO A 37 -7.74 -4.71 17.41
CA PRO A 37 -6.45 -4.56 18.09
C PRO A 37 -5.47 -5.73 17.86
N VAL A 38 -5.82 -6.71 17.03
CA VAL A 38 -5.01 -7.89 16.70
C VAL A 38 -3.71 -7.51 15.94
N GLY A 39 -3.61 -6.26 15.47
CA GLY A 39 -2.43 -5.70 14.81
C GLY A 39 -2.38 -5.96 13.30
N ALA A 40 -1.29 -5.53 12.66
CA ALA A 40 -1.05 -5.70 11.22
C ALA A 40 -2.10 -5.03 10.28
N GLY A 41 -2.74 -3.95 10.72
CA GLY A 41 -3.86 -3.32 10.00
C GLY A 41 -3.59 -2.96 8.53
N ALA A 42 -2.40 -2.46 8.19
CA ALA A 42 -2.03 -2.17 6.81
C ALA A 42 -1.90 -3.43 5.94
N ILE A 43 -1.42 -4.54 6.52
CA ILE A 43 -1.34 -5.84 5.82
C ILE A 43 -2.74 -6.41 5.63
N THR A 44 -3.56 -6.45 6.69
CA THR A 44 -4.90 -7.04 6.64
C THR A 44 -5.85 -6.23 5.75
N ALA A 45 -5.76 -4.90 5.75
CA ALA A 45 -6.51 -4.06 4.82
C ALA A 45 -6.12 -4.30 3.35
N GLY A 46 -4.82 -4.43 3.07
CA GLY A 46 -4.35 -4.78 1.72
C GLY A 46 -4.85 -6.15 1.26
N LEU A 47 -4.79 -7.16 2.13
CA LEU A 47 -5.30 -8.50 1.83
C LEU A 47 -6.82 -8.52 1.66
N PHE A 48 -7.57 -7.75 2.45
CA PHE A 48 -9.02 -7.59 2.28
C PHE A 48 -9.37 -7.11 0.88
N ILE A 49 -8.65 -6.11 0.34
CA ILE A 49 -8.83 -5.65 -1.05
C ILE A 49 -8.50 -6.78 -2.05
N GLY A 50 -7.48 -7.58 -1.76
CA GLY A 50 -7.05 -8.71 -2.60
C GLY A 50 -8.14 -9.75 -2.84
N GLU A 51 -9.07 -9.96 -1.90
CA GLU A 51 -10.19 -10.91 -2.04
C GLU A 51 -11.17 -10.51 -3.16
N PHE A 52 -11.13 -9.27 -3.64
CA PHE A 52 -12.01 -8.76 -4.71
C PHE A 52 -11.33 -8.72 -6.10
N VAL A 53 -10.08 -9.15 -6.20
CA VAL A 53 -9.28 -9.01 -7.44
C VAL A 53 -9.54 -10.14 -8.45
N GLU A 54 -10.04 -11.29 -7.99
CA GLU A 54 -10.19 -12.52 -8.79
C GLU A 54 -8.81 -12.96 -9.37
N ASP A 55 -8.78 -13.39 -10.63
CA ASP A 55 -7.59 -13.95 -11.29
C ASP A 55 -6.64 -12.88 -11.88
N LYS A 56 -6.80 -11.61 -11.49
CA LYS A 56 -6.02 -10.50 -12.05
C LYS A 56 -4.71 -10.28 -11.27
N PRO A 57 -3.60 -9.93 -11.95
CA PRO A 57 -2.41 -9.45 -11.25
C PRO A 57 -2.75 -8.19 -10.46
N TRP A 58 -2.33 -8.10 -9.20
CA TRP A 58 -2.63 -6.94 -8.37
C TRP A 58 -1.50 -6.54 -7.43
N LEU A 59 -1.64 -5.31 -6.97
CA LEU A 59 -0.89 -4.74 -5.86
C LEU A 59 -1.77 -3.73 -5.14
N HIS A 60 -1.51 -3.53 -3.85
CA HIS A 60 -2.07 -2.44 -3.06
C HIS A 60 -0.92 -1.56 -2.57
N LEU A 61 -1.01 -0.26 -2.82
CA LEU A 61 -0.07 0.75 -2.31
C LEU A 61 -0.72 1.51 -1.16
N ASP A 62 -0.36 1.17 0.06
CA ASP A 62 -0.72 1.96 1.24
C ASP A 62 0.23 3.17 1.35
N ILE A 63 -0.33 4.37 1.18
CA ILE A 63 0.41 5.64 1.23
C ILE A 63 -0.07 6.55 2.36
N ALA A 64 -0.88 6.06 3.30
CA ALA A 64 -1.56 6.93 4.28
C ALA A 64 -0.57 7.81 5.06
N ALA A 65 0.53 7.23 5.54
CA ALA A 65 1.55 7.95 6.30
C ALA A 65 2.48 8.82 5.45
N THR A 66 2.56 8.58 4.14
CA THR A 66 3.46 9.28 3.23
C THR A 66 2.75 10.32 2.36
N ALA A 67 1.41 10.34 2.33
CA ALA A 67 0.59 11.24 1.53
C ALA A 67 0.71 12.72 1.95
N PHE A 68 1.07 12.99 3.21
CA PHE A 68 1.28 14.32 3.74
C PHE A 68 2.55 14.42 4.57
N THR A 69 3.26 15.54 4.46
CA THR A 69 4.43 15.85 5.29
C THR A 69 4.24 17.17 6.02
N SER A 70 4.56 17.19 7.31
CA SER A 70 4.59 18.42 8.12
C SER A 70 5.94 19.15 8.02
N GLN A 71 6.96 18.47 7.49
CA GLN A 71 8.32 18.98 7.31
C GLN A 71 8.56 19.31 5.84
N THR A 72 9.46 20.25 5.57
CA THR A 72 10.06 20.39 4.24
C THR A 72 11.09 19.26 4.10
N PRO A 73 10.81 18.22 3.30
CA PRO A 73 11.73 17.12 3.13
C PRO A 73 13.02 17.62 2.49
N ASN A 74 14.13 16.91 2.73
CA ASN A 74 15.44 17.24 2.15
C ASN A 74 15.52 16.79 0.67
N ARG A 75 14.51 17.17 -0.11
CA ARG A 75 14.33 16.90 -1.54
C ARG A 75 13.78 18.17 -2.17
N GLU A 76 14.47 18.71 -3.16
CA GLU A 76 14.22 20.05 -3.73
C GLU A 76 12.79 20.26 -4.23
N TYR A 77 12.11 19.19 -4.63
CA TYR A 77 10.77 19.24 -5.23
C TYR A 77 9.63 18.93 -4.24
N PHE A 78 9.91 18.78 -2.94
CA PHE A 78 8.87 18.61 -1.92
C PHE A 78 8.64 19.89 -1.12
N SER A 79 7.37 20.26 -1.00
CA SER A 79 6.91 21.27 -0.04
C SER A 79 6.16 20.61 1.13
N LYS A 80 6.03 21.34 2.24
CA LYS A 80 5.10 20.98 3.32
C LYS A 80 3.68 20.80 2.76
N GLY A 81 2.95 19.81 3.24
CA GLY A 81 1.57 19.51 2.81
C GLY A 81 1.48 18.20 2.02
N ALA A 82 0.63 18.18 1.00
CA ALA A 82 0.40 17.00 0.17
C ALA A 82 1.65 16.66 -0.64
N THR A 83 2.09 15.41 -0.59
CA THR A 83 3.36 14.95 -1.16
C THR A 83 3.24 14.51 -2.61
N GLY A 84 2.05 14.09 -3.04
CA GLY A 84 1.82 13.47 -4.35
C GLY A 84 2.53 12.11 -4.52
N VAL A 85 3.01 11.51 -3.44
CA VAL A 85 3.76 10.25 -3.45
C VAL A 85 2.99 9.14 -4.17
N GLY A 86 3.70 8.32 -4.95
CA GLY A 86 3.11 7.25 -5.74
C GLY A 86 2.80 7.66 -7.18
N SER A 87 2.66 8.96 -7.47
CA SER A 87 2.34 9.42 -8.83
C SER A 87 3.44 9.08 -9.84
N ARG A 88 4.71 9.33 -9.49
CA ARG A 88 5.84 9.01 -10.38
C ARG A 88 6.10 7.52 -10.43
N LEU A 89 5.94 6.81 -9.31
CA LEU A 89 5.99 5.35 -9.27
C LEU A 89 4.98 4.72 -10.23
N LEU A 90 3.71 5.13 -10.18
CA LEU A 90 2.67 4.61 -11.05
C LEU A 90 2.94 4.96 -12.52
N TYR A 91 3.41 6.16 -12.82
CA TYR A 91 3.84 6.54 -14.16
C TYR A 91 4.96 5.64 -14.69
N GLU A 92 6.01 5.40 -13.90
CA GLU A 92 7.13 4.53 -14.32
C GLU A 92 6.72 3.06 -14.46
N ILE A 93 5.79 2.58 -13.63
CA ILE A 93 5.18 1.25 -13.82
C ILE A 93 4.42 1.23 -15.15
N ALA A 94 3.51 2.18 -15.38
CA ALA A 94 2.67 2.22 -16.58
C ALA A 94 3.47 2.46 -17.87
N LYS A 95 4.63 3.12 -17.81
CA LYS A 95 5.51 3.35 -18.97
C LYS A 95 6.30 2.09 -19.38
N LYS A 96 6.56 1.18 -18.44
CA LYS A 96 7.32 -0.04 -18.68
C LYS A 96 6.48 -1.22 -19.19
N TYR A 97 5.15 -1.13 -19.08
CA TYR A 97 4.18 -2.11 -19.56
C TYR A 97 3.34 -1.52 -20.69
#